data_AF-A0A2V6LC50-F1
#
_entry.id   AF-A0A2V6LC50-F1
#
_cell.length_a   1.000
_cell.length_b   1.000
_cell.length_c   1.000
_cell.angle_alpha   90.00
_cell.angle_beta   90.00
_cell.angle_gamma   90.00
#
_symmetry.space_group_name_H-M   'P 1'
#
loop_
_entity.id
_entity.type
_entity.pdbx_description
1 polymer ?
#
loop_
_entity_poly.entity_id
_entity_poly.type
_entity_poly.pdbx_seq_one_letter_code
_entity_poly.pdbx_strand_id
1 'polypeptide(L)'
;MVGSIEGDGQIIIGVDQSLTVGRNNLSTVFSGVIQDDPFPPDLESSPVAGQIQPTVTGYLIKVGSGTLTLSGASHYKKITTVIAGALNVANKNGSATSKRAVNVDAGTLGGTGTIAGEVNVGNGSGEGAFLKPSIGGIKPSSLSI
;
A
#
# COMPACT_ATOMS: atom_id res chain seq x y z
N MET A 1 6.41 -3.45 -12.69
CA MET A 1 7.23 -3.78 -11.49
C MET A 1 8.41 -2.82 -11.43
N VAL A 2 8.81 -2.37 -10.25
CA VAL A 2 9.90 -1.39 -10.05
C VAL A 2 10.86 -1.86 -8.96
N GLY A 3 12.12 -1.42 -9.04
CA GLY A 3 13.14 -1.74 -8.04
C GLY A 3 12.77 -1.17 -6.67
N SER A 4 12.65 0.16 -6.60
CA SER A 4 12.20 0.92 -5.44
C SER A 4 11.32 2.09 -5.89
N ILE A 5 10.59 2.69 -4.94
CA ILE A 5 9.91 3.98 -5.12
C ILE A 5 10.37 4.92 -4.01
N GLU A 6 10.66 6.17 -4.33
CA GLU A 6 11.12 7.18 -3.38
C GLU A 6 10.71 8.58 -3.81
N GLY A 7 10.70 9.51 -2.85
CA GLY A 7 10.37 10.93 -3.08
C GLY A 7 8.88 11.27 -2.89
N ASP A 8 8.51 12.46 -3.30
CA ASP A 8 7.21 13.10 -3.19
C ASP A 8 6.58 13.27 -4.57
N GLY A 9 6.16 12.15 -5.17
CA GLY A 9 5.58 12.14 -6.51
C GLY A 9 4.12 11.70 -6.56
N GLN A 10 3.61 11.53 -7.78
CA GLN A 10 2.38 10.79 -8.01
C GLN A 10 2.73 9.50 -8.76
N ILE A 11 2.16 8.39 -8.31
CA ILE A 11 2.20 7.11 -9.03
C ILE A 11 0.78 6.76 -9.40
N ILE A 12 0.54 6.64 -10.71
CA ILE A 12 -0.74 6.24 -11.29
C ILE A 12 -0.66 4.75 -11.64
N ILE A 13 -1.60 3.96 -11.12
CA ILE A 13 -1.73 2.53 -11.41
C ILE A 13 -2.90 2.33 -12.38
N GLY A 14 -2.63 1.69 -13.51
CA GLY A 14 -3.66 1.39 -14.52
C GLY A 14 -4.63 0.28 -14.11
N VAL A 15 -5.61 0.00 -14.99
CA VAL A 15 -6.62 -1.05 -14.82
C VAL A 15 -5.98 -2.43 -14.60
N ASP A 16 -6.35 -3.10 -13.51
CA ASP A 16 -5.84 -4.42 -13.11
C ASP A 16 -4.30 -4.54 -13.05
N GLN A 17 -3.59 -3.42 -12.93
CA GLN A 17 -2.13 -3.39 -12.81
C GLN A 17 -1.67 -3.54 -11.36
N SER A 18 -0.49 -4.12 -11.20
CA SER A 18 0.20 -4.18 -9.91
C SER A 18 1.42 -3.28 -9.88
N LEU A 19 1.53 -2.49 -8.82
CA LEU A 19 2.77 -1.83 -8.46
C LEU A 19 3.55 -2.76 -7.53
N THR A 20 4.47 -3.55 -8.08
CA THR A 20 5.40 -4.36 -7.27
C THR A 20 6.68 -3.59 -6.99
N VAL A 21 7.09 -3.48 -5.73
CA VAL A 21 8.20 -2.63 -5.25
C VAL A 21 9.11 -3.38 -4.29
N GLY A 22 10.41 -3.08 -4.31
CA GLY A 22 11.40 -3.51 -3.30
C GLY A 22 12.38 -4.58 -3.80
N ARG A 23 12.43 -4.85 -5.12
CA ARG A 23 13.33 -5.87 -5.70
C ARG A 23 14.82 -5.57 -5.54
N ASN A 24 15.20 -4.31 -5.41
CA ASN A 24 16.60 -3.93 -5.16
C ASN A 24 16.96 -3.99 -3.67
N ASN A 25 16.04 -4.44 -2.80
CA ASN A 25 16.23 -4.56 -1.35
C ASN A 25 16.61 -3.25 -0.64
N LEU A 26 16.45 -2.10 -1.30
CA LEU A 26 16.70 -0.81 -0.69
C LEU A 26 15.54 -0.43 0.25
N SER A 27 15.89 0.32 1.29
CA SER A 27 14.89 0.95 2.15
C SER A 27 14.63 2.36 1.65
N THR A 28 13.39 2.68 1.35
CA THR A 28 13.01 3.95 0.73
C THR A 28 11.82 4.61 1.43
N VAL A 29 11.69 5.91 1.23
CA VAL A 29 10.57 6.71 1.72
C VAL A 29 9.85 7.31 0.52
N PHE A 30 8.56 7.01 0.41
CA PHE A 30 7.67 7.61 -0.57
C PHE A 30 6.60 8.44 0.15
N SER A 31 6.72 9.75 -0.02
CA SER A 31 5.82 10.77 0.54
C SER A 31 4.72 11.16 -0.45
N GLY A 32 4.77 10.62 -1.66
CA GLY A 32 3.83 10.88 -2.72
C GLY A 32 2.49 10.17 -2.58
N VAL A 33 1.64 10.35 -3.60
CA VAL A 33 0.32 9.73 -3.69
C VAL A 33 0.37 8.55 -4.66
N ILE A 34 -0.11 7.39 -4.23
CA ILE A 34 -0.36 6.25 -5.12
C ILE A 34 -1.86 6.18 -5.38
N GLN A 35 -2.27 6.25 -6.64
CA GLN A 35 -3.68 6.27 -7.03
C GLN A 35 -3.95 5.46 -8.29
N ASP A 36 -5.19 5.09 -8.50
CA ASP A 36 -5.63 4.49 -9.76
C ASP A 36 -5.72 5.55 -10.86
N ASP A 37 -5.58 5.13 -12.11
CA ASP A 37 -5.82 5.96 -13.28
C ASP A 37 -7.27 6.49 -13.28
N PRO A 38 -7.48 7.82 -13.21
CA PRO A 38 -8.82 8.38 -13.26
C PRO A 38 -9.42 8.37 -14.67
N PHE A 39 -8.63 8.14 -15.73
CA PHE A 39 -9.04 8.21 -17.14
C PHE A 39 -8.47 7.04 -17.97
N PRO A 40 -8.99 5.82 -17.83
CA PRO A 40 -8.49 4.67 -18.59
C PRO A 40 -8.75 4.85 -20.10
N PRO A 41 -7.80 4.43 -20.97
CA PRO A 41 -7.80 4.74 -22.41
C PRO A 41 -8.91 4.05 -23.24
N ASP A 42 -9.72 3.19 -22.64
CA ASP A 42 -10.94 2.62 -23.26
C ASP A 42 -12.22 3.42 -22.95
N LEU A 43 -12.09 4.52 -22.20
CA LEU A 43 -13.17 5.49 -21.97
C LEU A 43 -12.88 6.79 -22.72
N GLU A 44 -12.96 6.74 -24.05
CA GLU A 44 -13.34 7.95 -24.75
C GLU A 44 -14.75 8.35 -24.28
N SER A 45 -14.87 9.59 -23.83
CA SER A 45 -16.11 10.31 -23.50
C SER A 45 -16.56 10.19 -22.04
N SER A 46 -16.90 11.36 -21.50
CA SER A 46 -17.75 11.63 -20.34
C SER A 46 -18.61 10.45 -19.86
N PRO A 47 -18.83 10.33 -18.54
CA PRO A 47 -19.74 9.33 -17.99
C PRO A 47 -21.10 9.41 -18.69
N VAL A 48 -21.40 8.46 -19.58
CA VAL A 48 -22.76 8.23 -20.03
C VAL A 48 -23.50 7.71 -18.81
N ALA A 49 -24.47 8.48 -18.33
CA ALA A 49 -25.27 8.08 -17.18
C ALA A 49 -25.89 6.70 -17.44
N GLY A 50 -25.53 5.71 -16.63
CA GLY A 50 -26.02 4.32 -16.75
C GLY A 50 -25.04 3.33 -17.37
N GLN A 51 -23.86 3.75 -17.83
CA GLN A 51 -22.81 2.82 -18.25
C GLN A 51 -21.90 2.50 -17.05
N ILE A 52 -21.73 1.21 -16.74
CA ILE A 52 -20.77 0.75 -15.72
C ILE A 52 -19.36 1.12 -16.20
N GLN A 53 -18.81 2.21 -15.67
CA GLN A 53 -17.43 2.56 -15.95
C GLN A 53 -16.52 1.42 -15.46
N PRO A 54 -15.54 0.97 -16.26
CA PRO A 54 -14.52 0.04 -15.79
C PRO A 54 -13.92 0.62 -14.51
N THR A 55 -14.10 -0.12 -13.41
CA THR A 55 -13.57 0.32 -12.13
C THR A 55 -12.07 0.10 -12.19
N VAL A 56 -11.33 1.18 -12.49
CA VAL A 56 -9.88 1.16 -12.43
C VAL A 56 -9.47 0.77 -11.01
N THR A 57 -8.67 -0.29 -10.92
CA THR A 57 -8.37 -0.95 -9.66
C THR A 57 -6.93 -1.50 -9.68
N GLY A 58 -6.01 -0.69 -9.19
CA GLY A 58 -4.62 -1.04 -8.95
C GLY A 58 -4.40 -1.61 -7.54
N TYR A 59 -3.35 -2.42 -7.40
CA TYR A 59 -2.90 -2.96 -6.12
C TYR A 59 -1.39 -2.81 -5.93
N LEU A 60 -0.97 -2.75 -4.66
CA LEU A 60 0.42 -2.61 -4.25
C LEU A 60 0.96 -3.94 -3.73
N ILE A 61 2.12 -4.36 -4.24
CA ILE A 61 2.86 -5.52 -3.73
C ILE A 61 4.23 -5.07 -3.25
N LYS A 62 4.55 -5.34 -1.98
CA LYS A 62 5.89 -5.15 -1.41
C LYS A 62 6.64 -6.47 -1.37
N VAL A 63 7.82 -6.49 -2.00
CA VAL A 63 8.75 -7.62 -2.03
C VAL A 63 10.15 -7.20 -1.58
N GLY A 64 11.06 -8.16 -1.43
CA GLY A 64 12.45 -7.92 -1.05
C GLY A 64 12.63 -7.54 0.42
N SER A 65 13.86 -7.60 0.92
CA SER A 65 14.18 -7.45 2.35
C SER A 65 14.16 -6.00 2.85
N GLY A 66 14.18 -5.02 1.96
CA GLY A 66 14.19 -3.59 2.32
C GLY A 66 12.89 -3.11 2.96
N THR A 67 12.92 -1.90 3.52
CA THR A 67 11.76 -1.23 4.12
C THR A 67 11.15 -0.21 3.17
N LEU A 68 9.87 -0.35 2.81
CA LEU A 68 9.12 0.70 2.12
C LEU A 68 8.38 1.54 3.15
N THR A 69 8.71 2.82 3.26
CA THR A 69 7.96 3.78 4.08
C THR A 69 6.98 4.56 3.22
N LEU A 70 5.70 4.52 3.60
CA LEU A 70 4.63 5.31 2.98
C LEU A 70 4.21 6.44 3.92
N SER A 71 4.59 7.67 3.58
CA SER A 71 4.23 8.90 4.32
C SER A 71 3.13 9.72 3.66
N GLY A 72 2.80 9.43 2.39
CA GLY A 72 1.64 9.98 1.70
C GLY A 72 0.39 9.13 1.87
N ALA A 73 -0.78 9.72 1.61
CA ALA A 73 -2.04 8.98 1.53
C ALA A 73 -2.20 8.33 0.16
N SER A 74 -2.68 7.08 0.12
CA SER A 74 -2.93 6.35 -1.12
C SER A 74 -4.42 6.20 -1.41
N HIS A 75 -4.77 6.21 -2.69
CA HIS A 75 -6.14 6.19 -3.21
C HIS A 75 -6.40 5.07 -4.23
N TYR A 76 -5.49 4.11 -4.39
CA TYR A 76 -5.76 2.90 -5.18
C TYR A 76 -6.86 2.06 -4.53
N LYS A 77 -7.60 1.28 -5.34
CA LYS A 77 -8.84 0.62 -4.91
C LYS A 77 -8.72 -0.86 -4.60
N LYS A 78 -7.61 -1.56 -4.86
CA LYS A 78 -7.44 -2.98 -4.45
C LYS A 78 -6.57 -3.13 -3.20
N ILE A 79 -6.36 -4.38 -2.79
CA ILE A 79 -5.62 -4.77 -1.58
C ILE A 79 -4.13 -4.38 -1.67
N THR A 80 -3.48 -4.40 -0.52
CA THR A 80 -2.02 -4.33 -0.42
C THR A 80 -1.50 -5.68 0.04
N THR A 81 -0.46 -6.20 -0.61
CA THR A 81 0.19 -7.45 -0.18
C THR A 81 1.65 -7.20 0.17
N VAL A 82 2.07 -7.59 1.36
CA VAL A 82 3.46 -7.56 1.82
C VAL A 82 3.96 -8.99 1.86
N ILE A 83 4.80 -9.34 0.87
CA ILE A 83 5.36 -10.69 0.72
C ILE A 83 6.68 -10.83 1.49
N ALA A 84 7.47 -9.76 1.57
CA ALA A 84 8.74 -9.76 2.29
C ALA A 84 9.23 -8.35 2.69
N GLY A 85 10.18 -8.33 3.62
CA GLY A 85 10.83 -7.11 4.12
C GLY A 85 9.95 -6.37 5.10
N ALA A 86 9.90 -5.04 5.02
CA ALA A 86 9.03 -4.24 5.86
C ALA A 86 8.20 -3.22 5.09
N LEU A 87 6.96 -3.02 5.52
CA LEU A 87 6.10 -1.90 5.16
C LEU A 87 5.94 -1.01 6.40
N ASN A 88 6.42 0.22 6.30
CA ASN A 88 6.35 1.21 7.37
C ASN A 88 5.34 2.29 7.01
N VAL A 89 4.26 2.39 7.77
CA VAL A 89 3.18 3.34 7.55
C VAL A 89 3.43 4.59 8.40
N ALA A 90 3.61 5.74 7.75
CA ALA A 90 3.99 7.00 8.38
C ALA A 90 3.15 8.19 7.89
N ASN A 91 2.01 7.94 7.25
CA ASN A 91 1.13 8.99 6.76
C ASN A 91 0.49 9.78 7.91
N LYS A 92 0.41 11.11 7.75
CA LYS A 92 -0.21 12.00 8.75
C LYS A 92 -1.73 12.11 8.60
N ASN A 93 -2.23 11.93 7.37
CA ASN A 93 -3.63 12.07 7.01
C ASN A 93 -4.06 10.91 6.10
N GLY A 94 -5.34 10.55 6.14
CA GLY A 94 -5.90 9.48 5.29
C GLY A 94 -5.36 8.09 5.63
N SER A 95 -5.27 7.23 4.61
CA SER A 95 -4.72 5.88 4.71
C SER A 95 -3.42 5.80 3.91
N ALA A 96 -2.34 5.24 4.47
CA ALA A 96 -1.10 5.03 3.70
C ALA A 96 -1.29 4.03 2.55
N THR A 97 -2.22 3.10 2.71
CA THR A 97 -2.65 2.13 1.69
C THR A 97 -4.07 2.46 1.22
N SER A 98 -4.69 1.56 0.45
CA SER A 98 -6.12 1.65 0.16
C SER A 98 -6.98 1.49 1.42
N LYS A 99 -8.30 1.70 1.27
CA LYS A 99 -9.31 1.35 2.29
C LYS A 99 -9.64 -0.15 2.31
N ARG A 100 -8.94 -0.97 1.54
CA ARG A 100 -9.14 -2.43 1.49
C ARG A 100 -8.05 -3.13 2.30
N ALA A 101 -8.22 -4.45 2.45
CA ALA A 101 -7.35 -5.27 3.27
C ALA A 101 -5.87 -5.11 2.91
N VAL A 102 -5.03 -5.07 3.94
CA VAL A 102 -3.58 -5.21 3.87
C VAL A 102 -3.23 -6.62 4.35
N ASN A 103 -2.71 -7.44 3.45
CA ASN A 103 -2.27 -8.79 3.74
C ASN A 103 -0.75 -8.79 3.91
N VAL A 104 -0.27 -9.24 5.06
CA VAL A 104 1.15 -9.41 5.34
C VAL A 104 1.43 -10.91 5.38
N ASP A 105 1.89 -11.44 4.25
CA ASP A 105 2.17 -12.86 4.07
C ASP A 105 3.46 -13.23 4.79
N ALA A 106 4.50 -12.40 4.61
CA ALA A 106 5.76 -12.48 5.33
C ALA A 106 6.40 -11.08 5.48
N GLY A 107 7.12 -10.86 6.57
CA GLY A 107 7.82 -9.59 6.85
C GLY A 107 7.20 -8.78 7.98
N THR A 108 7.55 -7.50 8.06
CA THR A 108 7.15 -6.62 9.17
C THR A 108 6.23 -5.51 8.69
N LEU A 109 5.07 -5.37 9.33
CA LEU A 109 4.24 -4.17 9.22
C LEU A 109 4.40 -3.33 10.48
N GLY A 110 4.66 -2.04 10.33
CA GLY A 110 4.79 -1.14 11.46
C GLY A 110 4.63 0.32 11.07
N GLY A 111 4.95 1.21 12.01
CA GLY A 111 4.94 2.65 11.80
C GLY A 111 3.95 3.39 12.71
N THR A 112 3.80 4.69 12.46
CA THR A 112 3.01 5.63 13.28
C THR A 112 1.78 6.18 12.56
N GLY A 113 1.59 5.84 11.29
CA GLY A 113 0.47 6.31 10.47
C GLY A 113 -0.78 5.43 10.60
N THR A 114 -1.68 5.58 9.64
CA THR A 114 -2.99 4.93 9.64
C THR A 114 -3.19 4.07 8.39
N ILE A 115 -3.70 2.86 8.60
CA ILE A 115 -4.30 2.01 7.56
C ILE A 115 -5.81 2.01 7.80
N ALA A 116 -6.60 2.35 6.78
CA ALA A 116 -8.05 2.40 6.91
C ALA A 116 -8.74 1.04 6.64
N GLY A 117 -8.06 0.12 5.96
CA GLY A 117 -8.57 -1.23 5.70
C GLY A 117 -8.25 -2.20 6.83
N GLU A 118 -8.85 -3.39 6.75
CA GLU A 118 -8.48 -4.53 7.60
C GLU A 118 -7.00 -4.90 7.42
N VAL A 119 -6.36 -5.39 8.48
CA VAL A 119 -4.96 -5.82 8.44
C VAL A 119 -4.88 -7.28 8.81
N ASN A 120 -4.55 -8.12 7.82
CA ASN A 120 -4.37 -9.56 8.00
C ASN A 120 -2.88 -9.86 8.03
N VAL A 121 -2.38 -10.47 9.11
CA VAL A 121 -0.95 -10.73 9.30
C VAL A 121 -0.73 -12.22 9.50
N GLY A 122 0.28 -12.76 8.82
CA GLY A 122 0.65 -14.17 8.90
C GLY A 122 -0.09 -15.05 7.91
N ASN A 123 -0.48 -14.49 6.75
CA ASN A 123 -1.22 -15.22 5.72
C ASN A 123 -0.34 -16.17 4.88
N GLY A 124 0.98 -16.08 4.98
CA GLY A 124 1.93 -16.92 4.25
C GLY A 124 2.27 -18.24 4.97
N SER A 125 2.86 -19.19 4.25
CA SER A 125 3.26 -20.52 4.77
C SER A 125 4.71 -20.61 5.30
N GLY A 126 5.38 -19.47 5.57
CA GLY A 126 6.82 -19.38 5.88
C GLY A 126 7.16 -18.75 7.24
N GLU A 127 8.25 -17.97 7.32
CA GLU A 127 8.84 -17.29 8.52
C GLU A 127 7.86 -16.43 9.36
N GLY A 128 6.61 -16.35 8.95
CA GLY A 128 5.56 -15.56 9.58
C GLY A 128 5.65 -14.09 9.21
N ALA A 129 4.69 -13.34 9.74
CA ALA A 129 4.68 -11.90 9.64
C ALA A 129 4.61 -11.29 11.04
N PHE A 130 5.27 -10.14 11.18
CA PHE A 130 5.47 -9.46 12.44
C PHE A 130 4.78 -8.09 12.40
N LEU A 131 4.15 -7.73 13.51
CA LEU A 131 3.70 -6.38 13.76
C LEU A 131 4.72 -5.68 14.64
N LYS A 132 5.17 -4.49 14.21
CA LYS A 132 6.07 -3.63 15.00
C LYS A 132 5.29 -2.40 15.47
N PRO A 133 4.86 -2.36 16.75
CA PRO A 133 4.18 -1.20 17.32
C PRO A 133 5.04 0.08 17.25
N SER A 134 4.37 1.23 17.21
CA SER A 134 5.04 2.52 17.23
C SER A 134 5.75 2.79 18.57
N ILE A 135 7.02 3.22 18.49
CA ILE A 135 7.75 3.81 19.62
C ILE A 135 7.31 5.28 19.69
N GLY A 136 6.35 5.62 20.55
CA GLY A 136 5.95 7.02 20.76
C GLY A 136 4.49 7.29 21.10
N GLY A 137 3.60 6.29 21.06
CA GLY A 137 2.31 6.44 21.73
C GLY A 137 2.55 6.57 23.24
N ILE A 138 2.13 7.67 23.86
CA ILE A 138 2.31 7.94 25.31
C ILE A 138 1.46 7.02 26.22
N LYS A 139 0.97 5.92 25.66
CA LYS A 139 0.38 4.74 26.28
C LYS A 139 0.71 3.56 25.36
N PRO A 140 0.91 2.33 25.87
CA PRO A 140 0.92 1.15 24.99
C PRO A 140 -0.30 1.22 24.08
N SER A 141 -0.06 1.37 22.78
CA SER A 141 -1.12 1.25 21.79
C SER A 141 -1.58 -0.20 21.83
N SER A 142 -2.82 -0.42 22.26
CA SER A 142 -3.43 -1.75 22.19
C SER A 142 -3.49 -2.14 20.72
N LEU A 143 -2.81 -3.22 20.38
CA LEU A 143 -3.05 -3.91 19.12
C LEU A 143 -4.38 -4.66 19.27
N SER A 144 -5.44 -4.13 18.66
CA SER A 144 -6.68 -4.89 18.47
C SER A 144 -6.55 -5.62 17.14
N ILE A 145 -6.36 -6.93 17.20
CA ILE A 145 -6.62 -7.86 16.09
C ILE A 145 -7.97 -8.54 16.33
#